data_AF-W9S4Q7-F1
#
_entry.id   AF-W9S4Q7-F1
#
_cell.length_a   1.000
_cell.length_b   1.000
_cell.length_c   1.000
_cell.angle_alpha   90.00
_cell.angle_beta   90.00
_cell.angle_gamma   90.00
#
_symmetry.space_group_name_H-M   'P 1'
#
loop_
_entity.id
_entity.type
_entity.pdbx_description
1 polymer ?
#
loop_
_entity_poly.entity_id
_entity_poly.type
_entity_poly.pdbx_seq_one_letter_code
_entity_poly.pdbx_strand_id
1 'polypeptide(L)'
;MCPRPLPVTSLRVRQPAHQVSSEYIAKYNKATEIMRNLPPSDPRNFMQQANIHALYCDGPDGDKDGLGKYIQFVVHNSWLFFPFHRWYVYFYEKILGNLIGDPNFALPFWNWDHPDGMQIPDMYTDKLSALYDLNRSTVHQPPTTVDLDYHNGKAPKPRKDQVDDNYGVMYNNMVSGAKLPLLFFGSPYREGSKTSPGSIEKHPHNCVHNWTGHEITPETPRGEDMGIFYSAGRDAAT
;
A
#
# COMPACT_ATOMS: atom_id res chain seq x y z
N MET A 1 30.92 -0.01 -5.75
CA MET A 1 30.72 -1.21 -4.91
C MET A 1 29.49 -0.97 -4.05
N CYS A 2 28.46 -1.83 -4.09
CA CYS A 2 27.36 -1.73 -3.13
C CYS A 2 27.90 -2.03 -1.72
N PRO A 3 27.67 -1.16 -0.72
CA PRO A 3 28.02 -1.46 0.66
C PRO A 3 27.30 -2.75 1.10
N ARG A 4 27.99 -3.60 1.86
CA ARG A 4 27.38 -4.80 2.46
C ARG A 4 26.21 -4.35 3.36
N PRO A 5 25.01 -4.96 3.24
CA PRO A 5 23.91 -4.65 4.15
C PRO A 5 24.33 -4.89 5.59
N LEU A 6 23.96 -3.98 6.50
CA LEU A 6 24.18 -4.20 7.93
C LEU A 6 23.49 -5.51 8.34
N PRO A 7 24.14 -6.37 9.14
CA PRO A 7 23.51 -7.58 9.64
C PRO A 7 22.28 -7.20 10.46
N VAL A 8 21.17 -7.90 10.24
CA VAL A 8 19.98 -7.76 11.08
C VAL A 8 20.36 -8.27 12.46
N THR A 9 20.48 -7.36 13.42
CA THR A 9 20.92 -7.68 14.78
C THR A 9 19.76 -8.08 15.69
N SER A 10 18.51 -7.78 15.30
CA SER A 10 17.30 -8.14 16.03
C SER A 10 16.09 -8.30 15.11
N LEU A 11 15.07 -9.02 15.58
CA LEU A 11 13.79 -9.15 14.86
C LEU A 11 13.12 -7.77 14.74
N ARG A 12 12.79 -7.38 13.52
CA ARG A 12 12.04 -6.15 13.22
C ARG A 12 10.57 -6.34 13.57
N VAL A 13 10.00 -5.42 14.34
CA VAL A 13 8.59 -5.45 14.76
C VAL A 13 7.88 -4.23 14.18
N ARG A 14 6.93 -4.47 13.26
CA ARG A 14 6.08 -3.41 12.71
C ARG A 14 5.07 -2.95 13.75
N GLN A 15 4.83 -1.65 13.82
CA GLN A 15 3.93 -1.05 14.80
C GLN A 15 2.69 -0.47 14.12
N PRO A 16 1.52 -0.44 14.79
CA PRO A 16 0.34 0.24 14.27
C PRO A 16 0.64 1.72 14.02
N ALA A 17 0.36 2.22 12.82
CA ALA A 17 0.69 3.59 12.41
C ALA A 17 0.06 4.68 13.30
N HIS A 18 -1.08 4.40 13.94
CA HIS A 18 -1.73 5.33 14.87
C HIS A 18 -1.12 5.33 16.29
N GLN A 19 -0.12 4.47 16.56
CA GLN A 19 0.52 4.31 17.88
C GLN A 19 2.04 4.57 17.86
N VAL A 20 2.62 4.91 16.71
CA VAL A 20 4.06 5.20 16.62
C VAL A 20 4.40 6.53 17.32
N SER A 21 5.61 6.62 17.87
CA SER A 21 6.07 7.84 18.56
C SER A 21 6.48 8.94 17.58
N SER A 22 6.60 10.17 18.08
CA SER A 22 7.15 11.31 17.33
C SER A 22 8.54 11.03 16.77
N GLU A 23 9.40 10.35 17.52
CA GLU A 23 10.75 9.98 17.10
C GLU A 23 10.71 8.96 15.96
N TYR A 24 9.76 8.02 16.01
CA TYR A 24 9.54 7.07 14.93
C TYR A 24 9.06 7.78 13.65
N ILE A 25 8.10 8.69 13.77
CA ILE A 25 7.59 9.48 12.63
C ILE A 25 8.73 10.28 12.01
N ALA A 26 9.54 10.96 12.84
CA ALA A 26 10.68 11.75 12.37
C ALA A 26 11.72 10.88 11.61
N LYS A 27 12.05 9.69 12.11
CA LYS A 27 13.02 8.81 11.40
C LYS A 27 12.46 8.23 10.12
N TYR A 28 11.17 7.87 10.05
CA TYR A 28 10.57 7.38 8.82
C TYR A 28 10.45 8.50 7.78
N ASN A 29 10.00 9.68 8.21
CA ASN A 29 10.01 10.89 7.38
C ASN A 29 11.41 11.16 6.82
N LYS A 30 12.47 11.05 7.65
CA LYS A 30 13.86 11.24 7.19
C LYS A 30 14.29 10.18 6.17
N ALA A 31 13.95 8.92 6.39
CA ALA A 31 14.26 7.84 5.46
C ALA A 31 13.60 8.07 4.09
N THR A 32 12.31 8.42 4.09
CA THR A 32 11.55 8.72 2.87
C THR A 32 12.06 9.98 2.18
N GLU A 33 12.42 11.03 2.92
CA GLU A 33 13.04 12.24 2.37
C GLU A 33 14.34 11.92 1.63
N ILE A 34 15.24 11.12 2.24
CA ILE A 34 16.48 10.68 1.60
C ILE A 34 16.16 9.87 0.34
N MET A 35 15.21 8.93 0.44
CA MET A 35 14.80 8.06 -0.66
C MET A 35 14.26 8.82 -1.87
N ARG A 36 13.46 9.88 -1.64
CA ARG A 36 12.94 10.78 -2.69
C ARG A 36 14.06 11.58 -3.35
N ASN A 37 15.10 11.95 -2.60
CA ASN A 37 16.22 12.77 -3.07
C ASN A 37 17.41 11.97 -3.65
N LEU A 38 17.33 10.64 -3.70
CA LEU A 38 18.31 9.83 -4.42
C LEU A 38 18.31 10.18 -5.93
N PRO A 39 19.42 9.96 -6.66
CA PRO A 39 19.42 10.12 -8.11
C PRO A 39 18.26 9.34 -8.75
N PRO A 40 17.55 9.89 -9.76
CA PRO A 40 16.44 9.19 -10.41
C PRO A 40 16.80 7.82 -11.00
N SER A 41 18.06 7.60 -11.34
CA SER A 41 18.58 6.33 -11.84
C SER A 41 18.94 5.31 -10.74
N ASP A 42 18.98 5.73 -9.47
CA ASP A 42 19.22 4.82 -8.35
C ASP A 42 17.99 3.92 -8.17
N PRO A 43 18.10 2.59 -8.21
CA PRO A 43 16.96 1.69 -8.09
C PRO A 43 16.23 1.82 -6.73
N ARG A 44 16.88 2.42 -5.72
CA ARG A 44 16.30 2.69 -4.41
C ARG A 44 15.55 4.02 -4.34
N ASN A 45 15.62 4.86 -5.38
CA ASN A 45 14.86 6.10 -5.44
C ASN A 45 13.37 5.80 -5.24
N PHE A 46 12.66 6.69 -4.55
CA PHE A 46 11.25 6.53 -4.23
C PHE A 46 10.38 6.22 -5.46
N MET A 47 10.58 6.97 -6.56
CA MET A 47 9.87 6.73 -7.82
C MET A 47 10.27 5.41 -8.48
N GLN A 48 11.52 4.98 -8.35
CA GLN A 48 11.95 3.68 -8.87
C GLN A 48 11.31 2.53 -8.10
N GLN A 49 11.09 2.66 -6.78
CA GLN A 49 10.30 1.69 -6.03
C GLN A 49 8.82 1.73 -6.45
N ALA A 50 8.21 2.90 -6.62
CA ALA A 50 6.84 3.03 -7.12
C ALA A 50 6.65 2.35 -8.49
N ASN A 51 7.64 2.50 -9.38
CA ASN A 51 7.64 1.89 -10.71
C ASN A 51 7.68 0.36 -10.67
N ILE A 52 8.23 -0.27 -9.62
CA ILE A 52 8.16 -1.73 -9.45
C ILE A 52 6.69 -2.15 -9.32
N HIS A 53 5.90 -1.45 -8.50
CA HIS A 53 4.48 -1.75 -8.37
C HIS A 53 3.75 -1.53 -9.70
N ALA A 54 3.98 -0.39 -10.36
CA ALA A 54 3.36 -0.12 -11.67
C ALA A 54 3.61 -1.24 -12.67
N LEU A 55 4.87 -1.64 -12.83
CA LEU A 55 5.31 -2.60 -13.83
C LEU A 55 4.73 -4.02 -13.63
N TYR A 56 4.63 -4.50 -12.38
CA TYR A 56 4.15 -5.85 -12.09
C TYR A 56 2.61 -5.95 -11.95
N CYS A 57 1.92 -4.82 -11.79
CA CYS A 57 0.49 -4.80 -11.48
C CYS A 57 -0.39 -4.41 -12.68
N ASP A 58 0.05 -3.46 -13.50
CA ASP A 58 -0.67 -3.04 -14.70
C ASP A 58 -0.46 -4.00 -15.88
N GLY A 59 0.63 -4.78 -15.84
CA GLY A 59 1.01 -5.68 -16.92
C GLY A 59 1.44 -4.93 -18.19
N PRO A 60 1.51 -5.62 -19.35
CA PRO A 60 1.98 -5.04 -20.61
C PRO A 60 1.13 -3.87 -21.11
N ASP A 61 -0.18 -3.89 -20.82
CA ASP A 61 -1.16 -2.97 -21.39
C ASP A 61 -1.32 -1.67 -20.60
N GLY A 62 -0.95 -1.65 -19.32
CA GLY A 62 -0.97 -0.43 -18.49
C GLY A 62 0.40 0.23 -18.32
N ASP A 63 1.46 -0.38 -18.84
CA ASP A 63 2.78 0.24 -18.80
C ASP A 63 2.95 1.36 -19.84
N LYS A 64 3.03 2.59 -19.35
CA LYS A 64 3.26 3.81 -20.15
C LYS A 64 4.66 3.85 -20.77
N ASP A 65 5.63 3.11 -20.22
CA ASP A 65 7.04 3.13 -20.63
C ASP A 65 7.41 1.96 -21.58
N GLY A 66 6.46 1.05 -21.87
CA GLY A 66 6.63 -0.07 -22.81
C GLY A 66 7.64 -1.14 -22.37
N LEU A 67 8.02 -1.16 -21.10
CA LEU A 67 8.75 -2.20 -20.37
C LEU A 67 7.91 -3.41 -19.98
N GLY A 68 6.58 -3.28 -19.93
CA GLY A 68 5.64 -4.33 -19.54
C GLY A 68 5.69 -5.53 -20.48
N LYS A 69 6.16 -5.35 -21.71
CA LYS A 69 6.47 -6.42 -22.66
C LYS A 69 7.60 -7.37 -22.20
N TYR A 70 8.42 -6.93 -21.25
CA TYR A 70 9.49 -7.74 -20.64
C TYR A 70 9.05 -8.44 -19.35
N ILE A 71 7.84 -8.14 -18.86
CA ILE A 71 7.27 -8.77 -17.68
C ILE A 71 6.49 -10.01 -18.09
N GLN A 72 6.82 -11.13 -17.45
CA GLN A 72 6.28 -12.44 -17.79
C GLN A 72 4.98 -12.77 -17.05
N PHE A 73 4.62 -11.99 -16.01
CA PHE A 73 3.46 -12.27 -15.18
C PHE A 73 2.89 -11.00 -14.53
N VAL A 74 1.57 -10.97 -14.37
CA VAL A 74 0.85 -9.96 -13.57
C VAL A 74 0.58 -10.54 -12.18
N VAL A 75 0.86 -9.76 -11.14
CA VAL A 75 0.85 -10.27 -9.75
C VAL A 75 -0.52 -10.17 -9.08
N HIS A 76 -1.39 -9.31 -9.61
CA HIS A 76 -2.77 -9.12 -9.15
C HIS A 76 -3.72 -10.17 -9.74
N ASN A 77 -4.88 -10.31 -9.08
CA ASN A 77 -5.97 -11.23 -9.34
C ASN A 77 -5.56 -12.70 -9.31
N SER A 78 -4.61 -13.08 -8.44
CA SER A 78 -4.16 -14.47 -8.33
C SER A 78 -3.47 -14.74 -6.99
N TRP A 79 -3.12 -16.00 -6.76
CA TRP A 79 -2.32 -16.43 -5.60
C TRP A 79 -0.93 -15.77 -5.47
N LEU A 80 -0.49 -14.99 -6.47
CA LEU A 80 0.77 -14.25 -6.45
C LEU A 80 0.67 -12.94 -5.65
N PHE A 81 -0.55 -12.46 -5.39
CA PHE A 81 -0.82 -11.20 -4.70
C PHE A 81 -0.05 -11.08 -3.38
N PHE A 82 -0.29 -11.97 -2.42
CA PHE A 82 0.38 -11.93 -1.12
C PHE A 82 1.91 -12.11 -1.17
N PRO A 83 2.46 -13.16 -1.83
CA PRO A 83 3.91 -13.36 -1.83
C PRO A 83 4.67 -12.25 -2.54
N PHE A 84 4.14 -11.68 -3.63
CA PHE A 84 4.77 -10.55 -4.30
C PHE A 84 4.84 -9.33 -3.38
N HIS A 85 3.71 -8.88 -2.83
CA HIS A 85 3.68 -7.69 -1.96
C HIS A 85 4.50 -7.90 -0.68
N ARG A 86 4.56 -9.13 -0.14
CA ARG A 86 5.47 -9.45 0.98
C ARG A 86 6.93 -9.18 0.63
N TRP A 87 7.40 -9.64 -0.54
CA TRP A 87 8.77 -9.42 -0.98
C TRP A 87 9.04 -7.97 -1.36
N TYR A 88 8.07 -7.30 -1.99
CA TYR A 88 8.16 -5.88 -2.32
C TYR A 88 8.40 -5.04 -1.06
N VAL A 89 7.53 -5.20 -0.05
CA VAL A 89 7.64 -4.47 1.22
C VAL A 89 8.87 -4.91 2.04
N TYR A 90 9.31 -6.17 1.94
CA TYR A 90 10.55 -6.64 2.57
C TYR A 90 11.78 -5.85 2.10
N PHE A 91 11.94 -5.67 0.79
CA PHE A 91 13.08 -4.92 0.25
C PHE A 91 12.92 -3.42 0.50
N TYR A 92 11.72 -2.87 0.34
CA TYR A 92 11.43 -1.46 0.63
C TYR A 92 11.80 -1.08 2.07
N GLU A 93 11.38 -1.88 3.06
CA GLU A 93 11.73 -1.69 4.47
C GLU A 93 13.25 -1.73 4.71
N LYS A 94 13.96 -2.65 4.06
CA LYS A 94 15.43 -2.73 4.16
C LYS A 94 16.13 -1.55 3.54
N ILE A 95 15.63 -1.03 2.42
CA ILE A 95 16.16 0.16 1.76
C ILE A 95 16.03 1.34 2.70
N LEU A 96 14.84 1.60 3.25
CA LEU A 96 14.62 2.70 4.20
C LEU A 96 15.57 2.63 5.40
N GLY A 97 15.65 1.47 6.06
CA GLY A 97 16.57 1.28 7.18
C GLY A 97 18.04 1.52 6.79
N ASN A 98 18.46 1.08 5.60
CA ASN A 98 19.82 1.31 5.11
C ASN A 98 20.11 2.80 4.86
N LEU A 99 19.15 3.56 4.35
CA LEU A 99 19.32 5.00 4.05
C LEU A 99 19.56 5.85 5.30
N ILE A 100 19.06 5.41 6.46
CA ILE A 100 19.26 6.10 7.75
C ILE A 100 20.21 5.38 8.70
N GLY A 101 20.83 4.27 8.25
CA GLY A 101 21.72 3.47 9.10
C GLY A 101 21.03 2.77 10.28
N ASP A 102 19.72 2.53 10.21
CA ASP A 102 18.93 1.81 11.22
C ASP A 102 18.71 0.35 10.78
N PRO A 103 19.51 -0.63 11.25
CA PRO A 103 19.34 -2.04 10.89
C PRO A 103 18.02 -2.63 11.41
N ASN A 104 17.40 -1.99 12.40
CA ASN A 104 16.18 -2.43 13.07
C ASN A 104 14.93 -1.65 12.62
N PHE A 105 15.06 -0.78 11.60
CA PHE A 105 13.91 -0.11 11.01
C PHE A 105 12.89 -1.14 10.53
N ALA A 106 11.66 -1.01 11.00
CA ALA A 106 10.50 -1.78 10.60
C ALA A 106 9.45 -0.79 10.13
N LEU A 107 8.76 -1.03 9.01
CA LEU A 107 7.67 -0.17 8.55
C LEU A 107 6.51 -0.18 9.55
N PRO A 108 5.70 0.89 9.63
CA PRO A 108 4.43 0.81 10.34
C PRO A 108 3.44 0.00 9.50
N PHE A 109 2.28 -0.32 10.06
CA PHE A 109 1.15 -0.83 9.29
C PHE A 109 -0.11 -0.03 9.63
N TRP A 110 -0.91 0.25 8.62
CA TRP A 110 -2.21 0.88 8.82
C TRP A 110 -3.18 -0.16 9.41
N ASN A 111 -3.55 0.03 10.67
CA ASN A 111 -4.32 -0.91 11.47
C ASN A 111 -5.85 -0.72 11.28
N TRP A 112 -6.32 -0.75 10.03
CA TRP A 112 -7.72 -0.47 9.68
C TRP A 112 -8.71 -1.57 10.09
N ASP A 113 -8.24 -2.69 10.63
CA ASP A 113 -9.07 -3.71 11.29
C ASP A 113 -9.33 -3.43 12.78
N HIS A 114 -8.73 -2.37 13.34
CA HIS A 114 -8.99 -1.87 14.68
C HIS A 114 -9.61 -0.47 14.64
N PRO A 115 -10.65 -0.16 15.45
CA PRO A 115 -11.36 1.13 15.39
C PRO A 115 -10.48 2.37 15.52
N ASP A 116 -9.42 2.28 16.33
CA ASP A 116 -8.47 3.39 16.55
C ASP A 116 -7.50 3.60 15.37
N GLY A 117 -7.39 2.63 14.48
CA GLY A 117 -6.57 2.69 13.26
C GLY A 117 -7.38 2.84 11.97
N MET A 118 -8.69 3.03 12.04
CA MET A 118 -9.57 3.14 10.86
C MET A 118 -9.57 4.53 10.19
N GLN A 119 -8.74 5.47 10.63
CA GLN A 119 -8.54 6.75 9.93
C GLN A 119 -7.19 6.73 9.22
N ILE A 120 -7.00 7.57 8.19
CA ILE A 120 -5.65 7.80 7.63
C ILE A 120 -4.74 8.23 8.80
N PRO A 121 -3.61 7.55 9.06
CA PRO A 121 -2.75 7.89 10.19
C PRO A 121 -2.20 9.33 10.06
N ASP A 122 -2.25 10.10 11.15
CA ASP A 122 -1.90 11.53 11.18
C ASP A 122 -0.50 11.83 10.60
N MET A 123 0.44 10.90 10.76
CA MET A 123 1.80 11.00 10.20
C MET A 123 1.85 11.20 8.67
N TYR A 124 0.76 10.88 7.97
CA TYR A 124 0.62 11.05 6.53
C TYR A 124 -0.07 12.38 6.16
N THR A 125 -0.65 13.12 7.10
CA THR A 125 -1.47 14.32 6.84
C THR A 125 -0.69 15.65 6.88
N ASP A 126 0.54 15.65 7.42
CA ASP A 126 1.38 16.84 7.49
C ASP A 126 1.94 17.21 6.11
N LYS A 127 1.44 18.29 5.52
CA LYS A 127 1.85 18.78 4.19
C LYS A 127 3.33 19.09 4.03
N LEU A 128 4.07 19.25 5.13
CA LEU A 128 5.52 19.48 5.14
C LEU A 128 6.33 18.18 5.23
N SER A 129 5.68 17.04 5.47
CA SER A 129 6.31 15.74 5.56
C SER A 129 6.60 15.13 4.18
N ALA A 130 7.72 14.41 4.07
CA ALA A 130 8.01 13.54 2.92
C ALA A 130 7.07 12.33 2.80
N LEU A 131 6.26 12.05 3.84
CA LEU A 131 5.23 11.02 3.87
C LEU A 131 3.88 11.52 3.32
N TYR A 132 3.73 12.83 3.15
CA TYR A 132 2.51 13.41 2.61
C TYR A 132 2.40 13.14 1.12
N ASP A 133 1.15 12.97 0.68
CA ASP A 133 0.76 12.92 -0.71
C ASP A 133 -0.42 13.88 -0.92
N LEU A 134 -0.33 14.71 -1.97
CA LEU A 134 -1.38 15.63 -2.36
C LEU A 134 -2.55 14.88 -3.03
N ASN A 135 -2.27 13.74 -3.66
CA ASN A 135 -3.21 12.98 -4.47
C ASN A 135 -3.94 11.92 -3.62
N ARG A 136 -4.44 12.34 -2.45
CA ARG A 136 -5.39 11.57 -1.64
C ARG A 136 -6.75 12.25 -1.66
N SER A 137 -7.82 11.49 -1.44
CA SER A 137 -9.16 12.05 -1.33
C SER A 137 -9.22 13.16 -0.29
N THR A 138 -9.77 14.29 -0.69
CA THR A 138 -9.94 15.47 0.17
C THR A 138 -11.05 15.28 1.20
N VAL A 139 -12.03 14.41 0.95
CA VAL A 139 -13.15 14.12 1.87
C VAL A 139 -12.88 12.94 2.82
N HIS A 140 -11.86 12.14 2.54
CA HIS A 140 -11.49 10.97 3.35
C HIS A 140 -10.34 11.24 4.35
N GLN A 141 -9.91 12.50 4.49
CA GLN A 141 -8.97 12.90 5.53
C GLN A 141 -9.57 12.69 6.94
N PRO A 142 -8.74 12.53 7.99
CA PRO A 142 -9.23 12.47 9.36
C PRO A 142 -10.14 13.67 9.68
N PRO A 143 -11.25 13.48 10.40
CA PRO A 143 -11.60 12.30 11.20
C PRO A 143 -12.43 11.22 10.45
N THR A 144 -12.47 11.21 9.12
CA THR A 144 -13.26 10.25 8.36
C THR A 144 -12.76 8.81 8.57
N THR A 145 -13.69 7.89 8.88
CA THR A 145 -13.42 6.45 9.06
C THR A 145 -13.41 5.76 7.71
N VAL A 146 -12.40 4.94 7.44
CA VAL A 146 -12.25 4.16 6.21
C VAL A 146 -13.48 3.29 5.96
N ASP A 147 -13.90 3.21 4.70
CA ASP A 147 -14.95 2.29 4.27
C ASP A 147 -14.29 1.05 3.63
N LEU A 148 -14.26 -0.06 4.37
CA LEU A 148 -13.63 -1.30 3.92
C LEU A 148 -14.43 -2.01 2.81
N ASP A 149 -15.64 -1.52 2.50
CA ASP A 149 -16.50 -1.94 1.38
C ASP A 149 -16.78 -0.78 0.42
N TYR A 150 -15.82 0.14 0.29
CA TYR A 150 -15.98 1.34 -0.53
C TYR A 150 -16.20 1.02 -2.02
N HIS A 151 -17.23 1.65 -2.57
CA HIS A 151 -17.63 1.55 -3.98
C HIS A 151 -17.96 2.94 -4.54
N ASN A 152 -16.96 3.82 -4.64
CA ASN A 152 -16.98 5.13 -5.30
C ASN A 152 -18.28 5.95 -5.14
N GLY A 153 -18.25 6.97 -4.28
CA GLY A 153 -19.30 8.00 -4.23
C GLY A 153 -20.37 7.83 -3.15
N LYS A 154 -20.18 6.92 -2.18
CA LYS A 154 -20.97 6.94 -0.94
C LYS A 154 -20.43 8.00 0.01
N ALA A 155 -21.31 8.85 0.54
CA ALA A 155 -20.94 9.78 1.60
C ALA A 155 -20.52 8.99 2.87
N PRO A 156 -19.56 9.50 3.66
CA PRO A 156 -19.16 8.86 4.91
C PRO A 156 -20.35 8.65 5.87
N LYS A 157 -20.42 7.47 6.46
CA LYS A 157 -21.40 7.15 7.51
C LYS A 157 -20.94 7.70 8.87
N PRO A 158 -21.84 7.81 9.87
CA PRO A 158 -21.43 8.00 11.25
C PRO A 158 -20.40 6.94 11.66
N ARG A 159 -19.37 7.33 12.42
CA ARG A 159 -18.24 6.45 12.79
C ARG A 159 -18.68 5.10 13.36
N LYS A 160 -19.70 5.11 14.24
CA LYS A 160 -20.19 3.88 14.86
C LYS A 160 -20.67 2.88 13.81
N ASP A 161 -21.49 3.32 12.88
CA ASP A 161 -22.07 2.47 11.84
C ASP A 161 -20.98 1.97 10.88
N GLN A 162 -20.02 2.84 10.52
CA GLN A 162 -18.91 2.45 9.66
C GLN A 162 -17.97 1.43 10.33
N VAL A 163 -17.70 1.56 11.63
CA VAL A 163 -16.90 0.58 12.38
C VAL A 163 -17.60 -0.77 12.44
N ASP A 164 -18.91 -0.78 12.72
CA ASP A 164 -19.71 -2.00 12.78
C ASP A 164 -19.74 -2.71 11.40
N ASP A 165 -19.87 -1.96 10.30
CA ASP A 165 -19.77 -2.49 8.93
C ASP A 165 -18.37 -3.03 8.61
N ASN A 166 -17.31 -2.30 8.96
CA ASN A 166 -15.92 -2.69 8.73
C ASN A 166 -15.59 -4.02 9.43
N TYR A 167 -16.10 -4.27 10.64
CA TYR A 167 -15.96 -5.56 11.29
C TYR A 167 -16.63 -6.70 10.52
N GLY A 168 -17.81 -6.44 9.94
CA GLY A 168 -18.48 -7.39 9.05
C GLY A 168 -17.62 -7.73 7.83
N VAL A 169 -17.01 -6.73 7.20
CA VAL A 169 -16.09 -6.92 6.06
C VAL A 169 -14.88 -7.76 6.45
N MET A 170 -14.23 -7.43 7.56
CA MET A 170 -13.05 -8.17 8.03
C MET A 170 -13.39 -9.61 8.40
N TYR A 171 -14.47 -9.84 9.14
CA TYR A 171 -14.93 -11.18 9.48
C TYR A 171 -15.24 -11.99 8.21
N ASN A 172 -15.89 -11.38 7.22
CA ASN A 172 -16.18 -12.07 5.97
C ASN A 172 -14.90 -12.47 5.23
N ASN A 173 -13.98 -11.54 5.04
CA ASN A 173 -12.82 -11.76 4.18
C ASN A 173 -11.66 -12.50 4.86
N MET A 174 -11.64 -12.58 6.19
CA MET A 174 -10.65 -13.35 6.96
C MET A 174 -11.18 -14.70 7.46
N VAL A 175 -12.49 -14.84 7.67
CA VAL A 175 -13.08 -16.01 8.34
C VAL A 175 -14.15 -16.70 7.48
N SER A 176 -15.32 -16.08 7.29
CA SER A 176 -16.46 -16.81 6.72
C SER A 176 -16.37 -17.08 5.22
N GLY A 177 -15.75 -16.16 4.47
CA GLY A 177 -15.54 -16.26 3.02
C GLY A 177 -14.19 -16.85 2.62
N ALA A 178 -13.23 -16.96 3.55
CA ALA A 178 -11.86 -17.40 3.30
C ALA A 178 -11.57 -18.84 3.76
N LYS A 179 -12.57 -19.73 3.71
CA LYS A 179 -12.50 -21.08 4.28
C LYS A 179 -11.49 -22.03 3.62
N LEU A 180 -11.00 -21.69 2.43
CA LEU A 180 -10.04 -22.48 1.67
C LEU A 180 -8.89 -21.58 1.22
N PRO A 181 -7.65 -22.10 1.08
CA PRO A 181 -6.51 -21.30 0.63
C PRO A 181 -6.78 -20.56 -0.69
N LEU A 182 -7.44 -21.20 -1.66
CA LEU A 182 -7.74 -20.56 -2.95
C LEU A 182 -8.80 -19.44 -2.84
N LEU A 183 -9.66 -19.48 -1.82
CA LEU A 183 -10.59 -18.38 -1.54
C LEU A 183 -9.88 -17.19 -0.89
N PHE A 184 -8.84 -17.44 -0.09
CA PHE A 184 -8.07 -16.40 0.59
C PHE A 184 -6.98 -15.78 -0.30
N PHE A 185 -6.16 -16.62 -0.93
CA PHE A 185 -5.02 -16.20 -1.75
C PHE A 185 -5.43 -15.87 -3.19
N GLY A 186 -6.52 -16.44 -3.69
CA GLY A 186 -6.92 -16.33 -5.09
C GLY A 186 -6.56 -17.56 -5.92
N SER A 187 -6.95 -17.54 -7.18
CA SER A 187 -6.77 -18.67 -8.09
C SER A 187 -5.31 -18.86 -8.51
N PRO A 188 -4.90 -20.07 -8.92
CA PRO A 188 -3.59 -20.30 -9.49
C PRO A 188 -3.30 -19.45 -10.74
N TYR A 189 -2.14 -18.81 -10.78
CA TYR A 189 -1.61 -18.18 -11.99
C TYR A 189 -0.90 -19.24 -12.84
N ARG A 190 -1.51 -19.64 -13.96
CA ARG A 190 -1.01 -20.66 -14.88
C ARG A 190 -1.32 -20.25 -16.32
N GLU A 191 -0.47 -20.67 -17.25
CA GLU A 191 -0.68 -20.43 -18.68
C GLU A 191 -2.07 -20.94 -19.12
N GLY A 192 -2.80 -20.11 -19.87
CA GLY A 192 -4.14 -20.41 -20.37
C GLY A 192 -5.27 -20.42 -19.33
N SER A 193 -4.99 -20.17 -18.05
CA SER A 193 -6.00 -20.16 -16.99
C SER A 193 -6.56 -18.76 -16.74
N LYS A 194 -7.87 -18.66 -16.50
CA LYS A 194 -8.47 -17.43 -15.98
C LYS A 194 -8.10 -17.26 -14.52
N THR A 195 -7.70 -16.05 -14.15
CA THR A 195 -7.31 -15.72 -12.78
C THR A 195 -8.43 -14.96 -12.05
N SER A 196 -8.46 -15.05 -10.73
CA SER A 196 -9.43 -14.42 -9.85
C SER A 196 -8.77 -14.07 -8.51
N PRO A 197 -9.05 -12.87 -7.95
CA PRO A 197 -8.46 -12.42 -6.70
C PRO A 197 -8.94 -13.26 -5.51
N GLY A 198 -8.11 -13.29 -4.48
CA GLY A 198 -8.51 -13.81 -3.17
C GLY A 198 -9.45 -12.85 -2.43
N SER A 199 -9.99 -13.29 -1.28
CA SER A 199 -10.92 -12.52 -0.47
C SER A 199 -10.36 -11.14 -0.12
N ILE A 200 -9.13 -11.10 0.44
CA ILE A 200 -8.50 -9.85 0.91
C ILE A 200 -8.13 -8.89 -0.21
N GLU A 201 -7.58 -9.42 -1.32
CA GLU A 201 -7.28 -8.61 -2.51
C GLU A 201 -8.56 -7.94 -3.03
N LYS A 202 -9.66 -8.70 -3.08
CA LYS A 202 -10.95 -8.18 -3.51
C LYS A 202 -11.49 -7.14 -2.52
N HIS A 203 -11.56 -7.48 -1.23
CA HIS A 203 -11.98 -6.63 -0.11
C HIS A 203 -11.25 -7.04 1.18
N PRO A 204 -10.61 -6.13 1.93
CA PRO A 204 -10.75 -4.69 1.81
C PRO A 204 -9.69 -4.00 0.95
N HIS A 205 -8.67 -4.71 0.45
CA HIS A 205 -7.51 -4.11 -0.20
C HIS A 205 -7.89 -3.10 -1.31
N ASN A 206 -8.64 -3.54 -2.33
CA ASN A 206 -9.04 -2.66 -3.43
C ASN A 206 -9.94 -1.50 -2.95
N CYS A 207 -10.73 -1.71 -1.90
CA CYS A 207 -11.56 -0.66 -1.32
C CYS A 207 -10.72 0.42 -0.63
N VAL A 208 -9.69 0.04 0.13
CA VAL A 208 -8.77 1.00 0.76
C VAL A 208 -8.01 1.80 -0.30
N HIS A 209 -7.58 1.17 -1.40
CA HIS A 209 -7.00 1.88 -2.55
C HIS A 209 -7.95 2.95 -3.11
N ASN A 210 -9.16 2.54 -3.49
CA ASN A 210 -10.16 3.44 -4.07
C ASN A 210 -10.62 4.53 -3.09
N TRP A 211 -10.69 4.21 -1.80
CA TRP A 211 -11.06 5.15 -0.75
C TRP A 211 -9.95 6.16 -0.50
N THR A 212 -8.67 5.75 -0.55
CA THR A 212 -7.56 6.67 -0.30
C THR A 212 -7.26 7.57 -1.50
N GLY A 213 -7.43 7.07 -2.72
CA GLY A 213 -7.15 7.80 -3.97
C GLY A 213 -7.90 9.13 -4.10
N HIS A 214 -7.34 10.07 -4.86
CA HIS A 214 -7.95 11.38 -5.07
C HIS A 214 -9.30 11.28 -5.78
N GLU A 215 -10.14 12.32 -5.63
CA GLU A 215 -11.36 12.45 -6.43
C GLU A 215 -11.03 12.49 -7.94
N ILE A 216 -11.92 11.95 -8.79
CA ILE A 216 -11.70 11.97 -10.24
C ILE A 216 -11.74 13.41 -10.78
N THR A 217 -10.58 13.93 -11.20
CA THR A 217 -10.43 15.22 -11.90
C THR A 217 -9.64 15.05 -13.20
N PRO A 218 -9.51 16.09 -14.06
CA PRO A 218 -8.63 16.01 -15.23
C PRO A 218 -7.16 15.66 -14.88
N GLU A 219 -6.68 16.07 -13.70
CA GLU A 219 -5.32 15.81 -13.22
C GLU A 219 -5.17 14.41 -12.59
N THR A 220 -6.26 13.87 -12.03
CA THR A 220 -6.33 12.55 -11.37
C THR A 220 -7.46 11.70 -11.98
N PRO A 221 -7.40 11.39 -13.29
CA PRO A 221 -8.51 10.80 -14.04
C PRO A 221 -8.88 9.37 -13.61
N ARG A 222 -8.02 8.70 -12.84
CA ARG A 222 -8.25 7.34 -12.33
C ARG A 222 -8.19 7.26 -10.80
N GLY A 223 -8.21 8.40 -10.12
CA GLY A 223 -8.10 8.48 -8.66
C GLY A 223 -6.67 8.28 -8.17
N GLU A 224 -5.70 8.72 -8.97
CA GLU A 224 -4.30 8.80 -8.58
C GLU A 224 -4.17 9.48 -7.21
N ASP A 225 -3.20 9.11 -6.36
CA ASP A 225 -2.20 8.07 -6.60
C ASP A 225 -2.72 6.68 -6.19
N MET A 226 -3.30 6.53 -4.99
CA MET A 226 -3.73 5.24 -4.42
C MET A 226 -4.83 4.49 -5.19
N GLY A 227 -5.68 5.18 -5.94
CA GLY A 227 -6.85 4.59 -6.61
C GLY A 227 -6.55 3.77 -7.86
N ILE A 228 -5.28 3.75 -8.32
CA ILE A 228 -4.89 3.00 -9.51
C ILE A 228 -3.47 2.43 -9.39
N PHE A 229 -3.28 1.22 -9.88
CA PHE A 229 -2.06 0.43 -9.65
C PHE A 229 -0.77 1.12 -10.14
N TYR A 230 -0.76 1.77 -11.30
CA TYR A 230 0.46 2.41 -11.83
C TYR A 230 0.99 3.56 -10.96
N SER A 231 0.15 4.15 -10.13
CA SER A 231 0.49 5.31 -9.32
C SER A 231 0.46 5.04 -7.83
N ALA A 232 -0.21 3.98 -7.36
CA ALA A 232 -0.40 3.73 -5.93
C ALA A 232 0.90 3.87 -5.13
N GLY A 233 1.98 3.21 -5.57
CA GLY A 233 3.28 3.28 -4.89
C GLY A 233 3.96 4.66 -4.83
N ARG A 234 3.36 5.71 -5.40
CA ARG A 234 3.81 7.11 -5.27
C ARG A 234 3.34 7.76 -3.96
N ASP A 235 2.35 7.15 -3.32
CA ASP A 235 1.90 7.47 -1.97
C ASP A 235 2.68 6.65 -0.93
N ALA A 236 3.20 7.31 0.11
CA ALA A 236 3.89 6.62 1.21
C ALA A 236 2.95 5.84 2.16
N ALA A 237 1.64 5.98 2.01
CA ALA A 237 0.62 5.24 2.78
C ALA A 237 0.25 3.88 2.15
N THR A 238 0.85 3.52 1.01
CA THR A 238 0.62 2.26 0.27
C THR A 238 1.07 1.01 1.02
#